data_AF-A0A4Y3VBE2-F1
#
_entry.id   AF-A0A4Y3VBE2-F1
#
_cell.length_a   1.000
_cell.length_b   1.000
_cell.length_c   1.000
_cell.angle_alpha   90.00
_cell.angle_beta   90.00
_cell.angle_gamma   90.00
#
_symmetry.space_group_name_H-M   'P 1'
#
loop_
_entity.id
_entity.type
_entity.pdbx_description
1 polymer ?
#
loop_
_entity_poly.entity_id
_entity_poly.type
_entity_poly.pdbx_seq_one_letter_code
_entity_poly.pdbx_strand_id
1 'polypeptide(L)' 'MNTLTEGEVYRIHWVPGTDRLLAVCHCGGEREFEDPVALWDWLLAHPEGHSSPHAHASPAAS' A
#
# COMPACT_ATOMS: atom_id res chain seq x y z
N MET A 1 13.87 24.47 -4.72
CA MET A 1 12.92 23.53 -4.07
C MET A 1 12.86 22.31 -4.96
N ASN A 2 13.70 21.31 -4.68
CA ASN A 2 13.67 20.08 -5.46
C ASN A 2 12.35 19.38 -5.14
N THR A 3 11.46 19.32 -6.13
CA THR A 3 10.37 18.35 -6.16
C THR A 3 11.06 16.99 -6.07
N LEU A 4 11.08 16.40 -4.86
CA LEU A 4 11.33 14.97 -4.76
C LEU A 4 10.28 14.37 -5.69
N THR A 5 10.69 13.69 -6.76
CA THR A 5 9.82 12.67 -7.32
C THR A 5 9.54 11.76 -6.12
N GLU A 6 8.37 11.90 -5.51
CA GLU A 6 8.00 11.27 -4.24
C GLU A 6 8.54 9.84 -4.27
N GLY A 7 9.61 9.59 -3.52
CA GLY A 7 10.24 8.27 -3.49
C GLY A 7 9.17 7.24 -3.19
N GLU A 8 9.33 6.01 -3.68
CA GLU A 8 8.37 4.92 -3.50
C GLU A 8 8.17 4.64 -2.00
N VAL A 9 7.30 5.42 -1.34
CA VAL A 9 7.02 5.28 0.08
C VAL A 9 5.99 4.18 0.22
N TYR A 10 6.48 3.03 0.64
CA TYR A 10 5.65 1.94 1.13
C TYR A 10 5.27 2.21 2.58
N ARG A 11 3.98 2.06 2.92
CA ARG A 11 3.50 2.16 4.31
C ARG A 11 3.04 0.79 4.78
N ILE A 12 3.38 0.46 6.03
CA ILE A 12 2.98 -0.80 6.65
C ILE A 12 2.35 -0.45 8.00
N HIS A 13 1.13 -0.93 8.22
CA HIS A 13 0.40 -0.77 9.47
C HIS A 13 0.25 -2.12 10.16
N TRP A 14 0.54 -2.19 11.46
CA TRP A 14 0.12 -3.33 12.28
C TRP A 14 -1.38 -3.22 12.54
N VAL A 15 -2.12 -4.29 12.23
CA VAL A 15 -3.56 -4.34 12.48
C VAL A 15 -3.79 -4.64 13.97
N PRO A 16 -4.40 -3.71 14.74
CA PRO A 16 -4.53 -3.86 16.18
C PRO A 16 -5.27 -5.14 16.58
N GLY A 17 -4.78 -5.81 17.62
CA GLY A 17 -5.38 -7.06 18.13
C GLY A 17 -5.13 -8.30 17.25
N THR A 18 -4.27 -8.19 16.24
CA THR A 18 -3.88 -9.31 15.37
C THR A 18 -2.36 -9.29 15.13
N ASP A 19 -1.84 -10.36 14.53
CA ASP A 19 -0.45 -10.43 14.03
C ASP A 19 -0.36 -10.06 12.54
N ARG A 20 -1.38 -9.38 12.00
CA ARG A 20 -1.49 -9.05 10.57
C ARG A 20 -0.93 -7.66 10.27
N LEU A 21 -0.39 -7.52 9.07
CA LEU A 21 0.21 -6.31 8.52
C LEU A 21 -0.59 -5.83 7.32
N LEU A 22 -1.09 -4.59 7.35
CA LEU A 22 -1.67 -3.92 6.19
C LEU A 22 -0.57 -3.20 5.42
N ALA A 23 -0.30 -3.67 4.21
CA ALA A 23 0.65 -3.08 3.27
C ALA A 23 -0.07 -2.06 2.38
N VAL A 24 0.53 -0.88 2.19
CA VAL A 24 0.05 0.18 1.29
C VAL A 24 1.17 0.54 0.32
N CYS A 25 0.94 0.27 -0.97
CA CYS A 25 1.87 0.62 -2.03
C CYS A 25 1.84 2.12 -2.35
N HIS A 26 2.90 2.65 -2.95
CA HIS A 26 2.94 4.03 -3.45
C HIS A 26 1.85 4.31 -4.50
N CYS A 27 1.29 3.26 -5.13
CA CYS A 27 0.21 3.34 -6.11
C CYS A 27 -1.20 3.43 -5.47
N GLY A 28 -1.28 3.32 -4.14
CA GLY A 28 -2.53 3.32 -3.36
C GLY A 28 -3.17 1.93 -3.18
N GLY A 29 -2.58 0.87 -3.73
CA GLY A 29 -3.05 -0.50 -3.49
C GLY A 29 -2.83 -0.92 -2.03
N GLU A 30 -3.81 -1.62 -1.47
CA GLU A 30 -3.77 -2.10 -0.07
C GLU A 30 -4.04 -3.60 0.02
N ARG A 31 -3.31 -4.29 0.92
CA ARG A 31 -3.53 -5.72 1.21
C ARG A 31 -2.99 -6.11 2.58
N GLU A 32 -3.70 -6.99 3.29
CA GLU A 32 -3.26 -7.55 4.56
C GLU A 32 -2.47 -8.86 4.39
N PHE A 33 -1.43 -9.04 5.20
CA PHE A 33 -0.56 -10.22 5.22
C PHE A 33 -0.29 -10.67 6.66
N GLU A 34 -0.11 -11.97 6.86
CA GLU A 34 0.47 -12.52 8.10
C GLU A 34 1.99 -12.67 7.98
N ASP A 35 2.50 -12.93 6.77
CA ASP A 35 3.92 -13.10 6.51
C ASP A 35 4.56 -11.79 5.99
N PRO A 36 5.57 -11.24 6.71
CA PRO A 36 6.31 -10.07 6.27
C PRO A 36 7.06 -10.27 4.95
N VAL A 37 7.49 -11.49 4.60
CA VAL A 37 8.20 -11.75 3.34
C VAL A 37 7.23 -11.64 2.17
N ALA A 38 6.09 -12.32 2.24
CA ALA A 38 5.03 -12.22 1.24
C ALA A 38 4.52 -10.78 1.06
N LEU A 39 4.49 -9.99 2.13
CA LEU A 39 4.17 -8.57 2.08
C LEU A 39 5.20 -7.78 1.24
N TRP A 40 6.49 -7.99 1.46
CA TRP A 40 7.54 -7.30 0.71
C TRP A 40 7.61 -7.75 -0.74
N ASP A 41 7.45 -9.05 -0.99
CA ASP A 41 7.34 -9.59 -2.35
C ASP A 41 6.21 -8.90 -3.11
N TRP A 42 5.06 -8.67 -2.46
CA TRP A 42 3.94 -7.97 -3.09
C TRP A 42 4.22 -6.48 -3.33
N LEU A 43 4.76 -5.75 -2.34
CA LEU A 43 5.04 -4.31 -2.47
C LEU A 43 6.08 -4.02 -3.57
N LEU A 44 7.13 -4.84 -3.65
CA LEU A 44 8.23 -4.67 -4.60
C LEU A 44 7.91 -5.21 -6.00
N ALA A 45 6.88 -6.06 -6.11
CA ALA A 45 6.40 -6.55 -7.40
C ALA A 45 5.52 -5.53 -8.14
N HIS A 46 5.41 -4.27 -7.70
CA HIS A 46 4.72 -3.26 -8.50
C HIS A 46 5.45 -3.05 -9.85
N PRO A 47 4.75 -2.98 -11.00
CA PRO A 47 3.29 -2.96 -11.21
C PRO A 47 2.58 -4.31 -11.33
N GLU A 48 3.29 -5.43 -11.24
CA GLU A 48 2.76 -6.78 -11.32
C GLU A 48 1.85 -7.10 -10.12
N GLY A 49 0.62 -7.54 -10.41
CA GLY A 49 -0.36 -7.92 -9.38
C GLY A 49 -1.09 -6.75 -8.70
N HIS A 50 -0.64 -5.51 -8.89
CA HIS A 50 -1.39 -4.30 -8.53
C HIS A 50 -0.85 -3.07 -9.26
N SER A 51 -1.70 -2.46 -10.08
CA SER A 51 -1.45 -1.16 -10.72
C SER A 51 -2.50 -0.17 -10.22
N SER A 52 -2.20 1.12 -10.17
CA SER A 52 -3.19 2.12 -9.74
C SER A 52 -4.45 2.02 -10.60
N PRO A 53 -5.62 1.68 -10.05
CA PRO A 53 -6.85 2.18 -10.61
C PRO A 53 -6.96 3.62 -10.10
N HIS A 54 -7.06 4.61 -10.98
CA HIS A 54 -7.41 5.96 -10.56
C HIS A 54 -8.86 5.95 -10.03
N ALA A 55 -9.08 5.44 -8.82
CA ALA A 55 -10.36 5.41 -8.13
C ALA A 55 -10.40 6.59 -7.16
N HIS A 56 -10.51 7.78 -7.74
CA HIS A 56 -11.12 8.90 -7.04
C HIS A 56 -12.63 8.61 -6.87
N ALA A 57 -13.03 8.06 -5.70
CA ALA A 57 -14.33 8.26 -5.04
C ALA A 57 -14.36 7.36 -3.79
N SER A 58 -14.60 7.87 -2.58
CA SER A 58 -15.71 8.76 -2.27
C SER A 58 -15.34 9.85 -1.26
N PRO A 59 -15.88 11.07 -1.37
CA PRO A 59 -15.97 11.96 -0.22
C PRO A 59 -16.89 11.29 0.81
N ALA A 60 -16.54 11.47 2.07
CA ALA A 60 -17.28 10.96 3.21
C ALA A 60 -18.78 11.33 3.14
N ALA A 61 -19.58 10.44 3.72
CA ALA A 61 -21.02 10.52 3.87
C ALA A 61 -21.53 11.89 4.36
N SER A 62 -22.74 12.24 3.89
CA SER A 62 -23.58 13.34 4.41
C SER A 62 -24.03 13.10 5.84
#